data_AF-A0A367YU91-F1
#
_entry.id   AF-A0A367YU91-F1
#
_cell.length_a   1.000
_cell.length_b   1.000
_cell.length_c   1.000
_cell.angle_alpha   90.00
_cell.angle_beta   90.00
_cell.angle_gamma   90.00
#
_symmetry.space_group_name_H-M   'P 1'
#
loop_
_entity.id
_entity.type
_entity.pdbx_description
1 polymer ?
#
loop_
_entity_poly.entity_id
_entity_poly.type
_entity_poly.pdbx_seq_one_letter_code
_entity_poly.pdbx_strand_id
1 'polypeptide(L)'
;MRLGRHLIGEPPWRSMPHGVAVYKEWDPEDRKFYHWEEWELLGYENLDFWVAYDHYSREVSLYWPATSEPQLDPTQLRQHQQVVAAVDGHQRTWRVVEAGAGTIDHLEGGFTYDITHGQQVAYAELREVGGPHRVVVERFDDRVLDTYAARTLDVTAQKQHFGRRIAPRSWRGLLTALAVLAFVLISVVTCGGPGRATDCTPRAGQTVDDCRTGYGGGGGGIGK
;
A
#
# COMPACT_ATOMS: atom_id res chain seq x y z
N MET A 1 7.31 -11.53 -0.03
CA MET A 1 7.02 -12.92 0.40
C MET A 1 8.34 -13.60 0.82
N ARG A 2 8.47 -14.94 0.86
CA ARG A 2 9.77 -15.61 1.07
C ARG A 2 9.90 -16.74 0.05
N LEU A 3 11.01 -16.78 -0.68
CA LEU A 3 11.30 -17.80 -1.68
C LEU A 3 11.31 -19.21 -1.08
N GLY A 4 10.86 -20.18 -1.85
CA GLY A 4 10.83 -21.60 -1.49
C GLY A 4 9.86 -21.97 -0.35
N ARG A 5 9.08 -21.02 0.17
CA ARG A 5 8.10 -21.26 1.24
C ARG A 5 6.69 -21.26 0.66
N HIS A 6 6.01 -22.41 0.76
CA HIS A 6 4.63 -22.54 0.31
C HIS A 6 3.69 -21.49 0.89
N LEU A 7 2.81 -21.00 0.01
CA LEU A 7 1.58 -20.28 0.31
C LEU A 7 0.44 -21.27 0.11
N ILE A 8 -0.40 -21.45 1.13
CA ILE A 8 -1.46 -22.46 1.14
C ILE A 8 -2.74 -21.76 1.54
N GLY A 9 -3.58 -21.48 0.56
CA GLY A 9 -4.92 -20.93 0.75
C GLY A 9 -5.96 -22.01 1.02
N GLU A 10 -7.22 -21.60 0.88
CA GLU A 10 -8.35 -22.51 0.79
C GLU A 10 -8.17 -23.41 -0.44
N PRO A 11 -8.54 -24.70 -0.40
CA PRO A 11 -8.43 -25.57 -1.58
C PRO A 11 -9.09 -24.93 -2.81
N PRO A 12 -8.46 -24.97 -4.00
CA PRO A 12 -7.25 -25.74 -4.36
C PRO A 12 -5.93 -24.97 -4.21
N TRP A 13 -5.91 -23.80 -3.58
CA TRP A 13 -4.81 -22.84 -3.69
C TRP A 13 -3.55 -23.29 -2.94
N ARG A 14 -2.52 -23.64 -3.72
CA ARG A 14 -1.17 -23.94 -3.23
C ARG A 14 -0.14 -23.43 -4.21
N SER A 15 0.72 -22.53 -3.77
CA SER A 15 1.77 -21.96 -4.61
C SER A 15 3.09 -21.82 -3.85
N MET A 16 4.17 -21.58 -4.56
CA MET A 16 5.51 -21.40 -3.99
C MET A 16 6.22 -20.26 -4.73
N PRO A 17 6.61 -19.18 -4.03
CA PRO A 17 7.43 -18.14 -4.64
C PRO A 17 8.78 -18.69 -5.09
N HIS A 18 9.09 -18.50 -6.38
CA HIS A 18 10.29 -19.00 -7.03
C HIS A 18 11.29 -17.91 -7.36
N GLY A 19 10.80 -16.74 -7.79
CA GLY A 19 11.58 -15.54 -8.06
C GLY A 19 10.84 -14.27 -7.62
N VAL A 20 11.60 -13.19 -7.44
CA VAL A 20 11.07 -11.83 -7.25
C VAL A 20 11.90 -10.82 -8.03
N ALA A 21 11.22 -10.05 -8.87
CA ALA A 21 11.76 -8.88 -9.52
C ALA A 21 11.20 -7.63 -8.85
N VAL A 22 12.08 -6.71 -8.42
CA VAL A 22 11.68 -5.40 -7.95
C VAL A 22 12.07 -4.39 -9.01
N TYR A 23 11.10 -3.61 -9.44
CA TYR A 23 11.29 -2.58 -10.44
C TYR A 23 11.33 -1.21 -9.79
N LYS A 24 11.94 -0.28 -10.52
CA LYS A 24 11.83 1.15 -10.26
C LYS A 24 11.48 1.89 -11.54
N GLU A 25 10.62 2.87 -11.43
CA GLU A 25 10.29 3.81 -12.51
C GLU A 25 10.51 5.23 -12.02
N TRP A 26 11.08 6.06 -12.89
CA TRP A 26 11.25 7.49 -12.62
C TRP A 26 10.04 8.26 -13.11
N ASP A 27 9.35 8.94 -12.19
CA ASP A 27 8.30 9.89 -12.52
C ASP A 27 8.91 11.30 -12.69
N PRO A 28 8.86 11.90 -13.90
CA PRO A 28 9.38 13.23 -14.14
C PRO A 28 8.52 14.35 -13.52
N GLU A 29 7.23 14.12 -13.25
CA GLU A 29 6.32 15.14 -12.72
C GLU A 29 6.64 15.47 -11.27
N ASP A 30 6.84 14.44 -10.44
CA ASP A 30 7.11 14.61 -9.01
C ASP A 30 8.58 14.35 -8.62
N ARG A 31 9.40 13.95 -9.59
CA ARG A 31 10.84 13.70 -9.49
C ARG A 31 11.20 12.63 -8.46
N LYS A 32 10.50 11.51 -8.48
CA LYS A 32 10.74 10.38 -7.57
C LYS A 32 10.75 9.05 -8.30
N PHE A 33 11.31 8.07 -7.61
CA PHE A 33 11.20 6.68 -8.02
C PHE A 33 9.97 6.04 -7.38
N TYR A 34 9.15 5.43 -8.23
CA TYR A 34 8.10 4.50 -7.84
C TYR A 34 8.62 3.08 -7.96
N HIS A 35 8.05 2.17 -7.16
CA HIS A 35 8.50 0.80 -7.07
C HIS A 35 7.31 -0.15 -7.05
N TRP A 36 7.47 -1.27 -7.73
CA TRP A 36 6.62 -2.43 -7.59
C TRP A 36 7.48 -3.69 -7.62
N GLU A 37 6.97 -4.76 -7.06
CA GLU A 37 7.63 -6.07 -7.09
C GLU A 37 6.69 -7.11 -7.71
N GLU A 38 7.23 -7.97 -8.54
CA GLU A 38 6.51 -9.11 -9.13
C GLU A 38 7.17 -10.41 -8.66
N TRP A 39 6.33 -11.32 -8.18
CA TRP A 39 6.75 -12.62 -7.68
C TRP A 39 6.25 -13.71 -8.61
N GLU A 40 7.16 -14.47 -9.18
CA GLU A 40 6.84 -15.68 -9.92
C GLU A 40 6.47 -16.80 -8.93
N LEU A 41 5.31 -17.41 -9.14
CA LEU A 41 4.75 -18.44 -8.28
C LEU A 41 4.60 -19.77 -9.04
N LEU A 42 5.19 -20.84 -8.50
CA LEU A 42 5.00 -22.20 -8.98
C LEU A 42 3.81 -22.86 -8.27
N GLY A 43 3.08 -23.76 -8.96
CA GLY A 43 2.22 -24.77 -8.30
C GLY A 43 0.71 -24.73 -8.59
N TYR A 44 0.23 -23.86 -9.49
CA TYR A 44 -1.16 -23.90 -9.96
C TYR A 44 -1.23 -24.35 -11.41
N GLU A 45 -2.01 -25.40 -11.71
CA GLU A 45 -2.30 -25.94 -13.06
C GLU A 45 -1.10 -26.11 -14.03
N ASN A 46 0.13 -26.15 -13.52
CA ASN A 46 1.38 -26.03 -14.31
C ASN A 46 1.46 -24.74 -15.16
N LEU A 47 0.77 -23.69 -14.73
CA LEU A 47 0.83 -22.36 -15.30
C LEU A 47 1.69 -21.46 -14.37
N ASP A 48 2.48 -20.59 -14.98
CA ASP A 48 3.29 -19.61 -14.26
C ASP A 48 2.39 -18.41 -13.91
N PHE A 49 2.14 -18.19 -12.61
CA PHE A 49 1.38 -17.03 -12.13
C PHE A 49 2.33 -16.02 -11.53
N TRP A 50 1.94 -14.76 -11.65
CA TRP A 50 2.67 -13.68 -11.04
C TRP A 50 1.82 -13.01 -9.98
N VAL A 51 2.49 -12.53 -8.93
CA VAL A 51 1.88 -11.64 -7.96
C VAL A 51 2.64 -10.33 -7.97
N ALA A 52 1.97 -9.27 -8.39
CA ALA A 52 2.48 -7.92 -8.31
C ALA A 52 2.08 -7.28 -6.98
N TYR A 53 3.00 -6.55 -6.36
CA TYR A 53 2.75 -5.67 -5.24
C TYR A 53 3.30 -4.28 -5.56
N ASP A 54 2.40 -3.31 -5.66
CA ASP A 54 2.74 -1.90 -5.87
C ASP A 54 3.06 -1.24 -4.53
N HIS A 55 4.23 -0.63 -4.38
CA HIS A 55 4.67 -0.05 -3.11
C HIS A 55 3.98 1.28 -2.79
N TYR A 56 3.45 1.97 -3.80
CA TYR A 56 2.75 3.24 -3.67
C TYR A 56 1.27 3.03 -3.38
N SER A 57 0.53 2.38 -4.30
CA SER A 57 -0.91 2.12 -4.11
C SER A 57 -1.16 1.06 -3.04
N ARG A 58 -0.16 0.20 -2.78
CA ARG A 58 -0.23 -0.96 -1.87
C ARG A 58 -1.21 -2.03 -2.34
N GLU A 59 -1.57 -2.00 -3.62
CA GLU A 59 -2.38 -3.02 -4.24
C GLU A 59 -1.57 -4.31 -4.43
N VAL A 60 -2.24 -5.44 -4.22
CA VAL A 60 -1.73 -6.77 -4.55
C VAL A 60 -2.54 -7.26 -5.72
N SER A 61 -1.88 -7.66 -6.80
CA SER A 61 -2.54 -8.16 -7.99
C SER A 61 -2.05 -9.57 -8.31
N LEU A 62 -2.98 -10.45 -8.65
CA LEU A 62 -2.69 -11.78 -9.18
C LEU A 62 -2.82 -11.73 -10.70
N TYR A 63 -1.81 -12.24 -11.38
CA TYR A 63 -1.70 -12.31 -12.83
C TYR A 63 -1.63 -13.76 -13.29
N TRP A 64 -2.29 -14.05 -14.39
CA TRP A 64 -2.23 -15.35 -15.05
C TRP A 64 -2.11 -15.19 -16.55
N PRO A 65 -1.44 -16.13 -17.24
CA PRO A 65 -1.21 -16.03 -18.67
C PRO A 65 -2.52 -15.88 -19.45
N ALA A 66 -2.53 -14.97 -20.41
CA ALA A 66 -3.63 -14.72 -21.33
C ALA A 66 -3.07 -14.43 -22.73
N THR A 67 -3.92 -14.51 -23.75
CA THR A 67 -3.51 -14.20 -25.14
C THR A 67 -4.33 -13.04 -25.67
N SER A 68 -3.66 -12.00 -26.20
CA SER A 68 -4.33 -10.89 -26.88
C SER A 68 -4.24 -10.99 -28.41
N GLU A 69 -5.33 -10.68 -29.11
CA GLU A 69 -5.39 -10.55 -30.56
C GLU A 69 -6.06 -9.22 -30.97
N PRO A 70 -5.37 -8.31 -31.70
CA PRO A 70 -3.95 -8.38 -32.05
C PRO A 70 -3.07 -8.38 -30.79
N GLN A 71 -1.82 -8.83 -30.95
CA GLN A 71 -0.84 -8.75 -29.87
C GLN A 71 -0.66 -7.27 -29.47
N LEU A 72 -0.88 -6.97 -28.19
CA LEU A 72 -0.73 -5.63 -27.66
C LEU A 72 0.75 -5.39 -27.34
N ASP A 73 1.30 -4.26 -27.76
CA ASP A 73 2.68 -3.84 -27.47
C ASP A 73 2.65 -2.63 -26.53
N PRO A 74 3.10 -2.75 -25.26
CA PRO A 74 2.97 -1.68 -24.28
C PRO A 74 3.73 -0.41 -24.68
N THR A 75 4.78 -0.54 -25.51
CA THR A 75 5.56 0.62 -25.99
C THR A 75 4.77 1.53 -26.94
N GLN A 76 3.71 0.98 -27.56
CA GLN A 76 2.83 1.68 -28.49
C GLN A 76 1.55 2.19 -27.82
N LEU A 77 1.30 1.78 -26.58
CA LEU A 77 0.14 2.20 -25.81
C LEU A 77 0.40 3.52 -25.10
N ARG A 78 -0.67 4.28 -24.88
CA ARG A 78 -0.65 5.57 -24.16
C ARG A 78 -1.77 5.59 -23.14
N GLN A 79 -1.50 6.20 -21.99
CA GLN A 79 -2.52 6.36 -20.96
C GLN A 79 -3.79 7.02 -21.53
N HIS A 80 -4.95 6.51 -21.10
CA HIS A 80 -6.30 6.89 -21.55
C HIS A 80 -6.67 6.51 -22.98
N GLN A 81 -5.76 5.94 -23.78
CA GLN A 81 -6.08 5.37 -25.09
C GLN A 81 -7.13 4.26 -24.94
N GLN A 82 -8.04 4.16 -25.90
CA GLN A 82 -8.91 3.00 -26.05
C GLN A 82 -8.45 2.13 -27.21
N VAL A 83 -8.44 0.81 -27.00
CA VAL A 83 -8.07 -0.19 -28.00
C VAL A 83 -9.12 -1.30 -28.04
N VAL A 84 -9.33 -1.88 -29.22
CA VAL A 84 -10.19 -3.06 -29.38
C VAL A 84 -9.27 -4.26 -29.58
N ALA A 85 -9.38 -5.24 -28.69
CA ALA A 85 -8.61 -6.47 -28.77
C ALA A 85 -9.43 -7.63 -28.17
N ALA A 86 -9.27 -8.81 -28.76
CA ALA A 86 -9.69 -10.05 -28.13
C ALA A 86 -8.67 -10.45 -27.07
N VAL A 87 -9.15 -10.84 -25.90
CA VAL A 87 -8.32 -11.47 -24.86
C VAL A 87 -8.94 -12.82 -24.55
N ASP A 88 -8.16 -13.88 -24.71
CA ASP A 88 -8.58 -15.28 -24.69
C ASP A 88 -9.77 -15.54 -25.63
N GLY A 89 -9.69 -15.00 -26.85
CA GLY A 89 -10.72 -15.15 -27.89
C GLY A 89 -11.97 -14.27 -27.72
N HIS A 90 -12.05 -13.46 -26.67
CA HIS A 90 -13.21 -12.61 -26.40
C HIS A 90 -12.92 -11.14 -26.72
N GLN A 91 -13.49 -10.64 -27.81
CA GLN A 91 -13.34 -9.26 -28.27
C GLN A 91 -13.97 -8.27 -27.29
N ARG A 92 -13.17 -7.31 -26.82
CA ARG A 92 -13.57 -6.26 -25.89
C ARG A 92 -12.96 -4.92 -26.28
N THR A 93 -13.54 -3.85 -25.75
CA THR A 93 -12.92 -2.52 -25.76
C THR A 93 -12.21 -2.31 -24.44
N TRP A 94 -10.94 -1.94 -24.52
CA TRP A 94 -10.06 -1.72 -23.39
C TRP A 94 -9.66 -0.27 -23.30
N ARG A 95 -9.55 0.27 -22.09
CA ARG A 95 -8.92 1.56 -21.80
C ARG A 95 -7.59 1.31 -21.13
N VAL A 96 -6.53 1.89 -21.68
CA VAL A 96 -5.22 1.93 -21.04
C VAL A 96 -5.33 2.87 -19.83
N VAL A 97 -5.16 2.32 -18.62
CA VAL A 97 -5.23 3.11 -17.38
C VAL A 97 -3.85 3.60 -16.96
N GLU A 98 -2.82 2.86 -17.35
CA GLU A 98 -1.41 3.18 -17.09
C GLU A 98 -0.56 2.57 -18.21
N ALA A 99 0.50 3.27 -18.59
CA ALA A 99 1.52 2.77 -19.51
C ALA A 99 2.84 3.47 -19.18
N GLY A 100 3.90 2.69 -19.01
CA GLY A 100 5.15 3.18 -18.46
C GLY A 100 6.32 2.25 -18.77
N ALA A 101 7.47 2.59 -18.19
CA ALA A 101 8.67 1.77 -18.32
C ALA A 101 9.49 1.76 -17.01
N GLY A 102 9.69 0.56 -16.48
CA GLY A 102 10.52 0.32 -15.31
C GLY A 102 11.92 -0.15 -15.67
N THR A 103 12.78 -0.16 -14.67
CA THR A 103 14.06 -0.86 -14.68
C THR A 103 14.11 -1.84 -13.52
N ILE A 104 14.60 -3.05 -13.76
CA ILE A 104 14.82 -4.05 -12.72
C ILE A 104 15.92 -3.56 -11.78
N ASP A 105 15.55 -3.22 -10.54
CA ASP A 105 16.45 -2.73 -9.47
C ASP A 105 16.93 -3.87 -8.57
N HIS A 106 16.18 -4.96 -8.48
CA HIS A 106 16.57 -6.13 -7.71
C HIS A 106 15.98 -7.41 -8.31
N LEU A 107 16.76 -8.49 -8.25
CA LEU A 107 16.34 -9.84 -8.62
C LEU A 107 16.81 -10.82 -7.55
N GLU A 108 15.93 -11.73 -7.14
CA GLU A 108 16.26 -12.86 -6.27
C GLU A 108 15.47 -14.09 -6.71
N GLY A 109 16.11 -15.26 -6.76
CA GLY A 109 15.47 -16.53 -7.10
C GLY A 109 15.64 -16.94 -8.56
N GLY A 110 14.73 -17.80 -9.04
CA GLY A 110 14.68 -18.28 -10.42
C GLY A 110 13.48 -17.72 -11.16
N PHE A 111 13.62 -17.59 -12.47
CA PHE A 111 12.57 -17.10 -13.37
C PHE A 111 12.44 -17.98 -14.60
N THR A 112 11.23 -18.06 -15.17
CA THR A 112 10.98 -18.70 -16.47
C THR A 112 11.75 -17.98 -17.59
N TYR A 113 11.91 -16.67 -17.49
CA TYR A 113 12.61 -15.84 -18.47
C TYR A 113 14.03 -15.50 -18.04
N ASP A 114 14.92 -15.33 -19.04
CA ASP A 114 16.27 -14.82 -18.83
C ASP A 114 16.25 -13.30 -18.68
N ILE A 115 15.87 -12.84 -17.48
CA ILE A 115 15.86 -11.43 -17.08
C ILE A 115 17.08 -11.08 -16.24
N THR A 116 17.55 -9.84 -16.36
CA THR A 116 18.79 -9.39 -15.70
C THR A 116 18.62 -8.06 -14.96
N HIS A 117 19.42 -7.85 -13.91
CA HIS A 117 19.43 -6.60 -13.18
C HIS A 117 19.80 -5.43 -14.10
N GLY A 118 19.06 -4.33 -14.03
CA GLY A 118 19.23 -3.16 -14.88
C GLY A 118 18.52 -3.24 -16.23
N GLN A 119 17.88 -4.37 -16.55
CA GLN A 119 17.04 -4.49 -17.75
C GLN A 119 15.78 -3.64 -17.63
N GLN A 120 15.34 -3.07 -18.76
CA GLN A 120 14.09 -2.32 -18.83
C GLN A 120 12.91 -3.25 -19.06
N VAL A 121 11.76 -2.87 -18.51
CA VAL A 121 10.46 -3.48 -18.80
C VAL A 121 9.49 -2.36 -19.19
N ALA A 122 8.90 -2.48 -20.37
CA ALA A 122 7.76 -1.65 -20.76
C ALA A 122 6.47 -2.35 -20.34
N TYR A 123 5.52 -1.62 -19.79
CA TYR A 123 4.28 -2.21 -19.32
C TYR A 123 3.07 -1.33 -19.64
N ALA A 124 1.90 -1.94 -19.71
CA ALA A 124 0.63 -1.25 -19.79
C ALA A 124 -0.45 -2.02 -19.02
N GLU A 125 -1.21 -1.32 -18.19
CA GLU A 125 -2.44 -1.84 -17.58
C GLU A 125 -3.65 -1.38 -18.41
N LEU A 126 -4.51 -2.34 -18.73
CA LEU A 126 -5.75 -2.14 -19.45
C LEU A 126 -6.94 -2.58 -18.60
N ARG A 127 -8.02 -1.81 -18.66
CA ARG A 127 -9.32 -2.17 -18.07
C ARG A 127 -10.40 -2.19 -19.14
N GLU A 128 -11.27 -3.19 -19.07
CA GLU A 128 -12.41 -3.27 -19.96
C GLU A 128 -13.33 -2.06 -19.77
N VAL A 129 -13.76 -1.47 -20.89
CA VAL A 129 -14.71 -0.36 -20.86
C VAL A 129 -16.09 -0.91 -20.51
N GLY A 130 -16.59 -0.57 -19.32
CA GLY A 130 -17.91 -0.96 -18.86
C GLY A 130 -18.01 -2.38 -18.31
N GLY A 131 -16.87 -3.05 -18.06
CA GLY A 131 -16.85 -4.39 -17.50
C GLY A 131 -15.73 -4.60 -16.47
N PRO A 132 -15.67 -5.80 -15.86
CA PRO A 132 -14.81 -6.06 -14.71
C PRO A 132 -13.39 -6.53 -15.07
N HIS A 133 -13.12 -6.82 -16.35
CA HIS A 133 -11.87 -7.46 -16.74
C HIS A 133 -10.70 -6.46 -16.73
N ARG A 134 -9.53 -6.96 -16.33
CA ARG A 134 -8.27 -6.22 -16.28
C ARG A 134 -7.18 -7.06 -16.91
N VAL A 135 -6.29 -6.41 -17.64
CA VAL A 135 -5.18 -7.02 -18.38
C VAL A 135 -3.93 -6.20 -18.12
N VAL A 136 -2.80 -6.88 -18.02
CA VAL A 136 -1.47 -6.27 -17.97
C VAL A 136 -0.68 -6.83 -19.13
N VAL A 137 0.06 -5.97 -19.83
CA VAL A 137 0.91 -6.35 -20.95
C VAL A 137 2.32 -5.87 -20.65
N GLU A 138 3.29 -6.76 -20.76
CA GLU A 138 4.67 -6.49 -20.39
C GLU A 138 5.63 -6.90 -21.50
N ARG A 139 6.69 -6.11 -21.67
CA ARG A 139 7.74 -6.35 -22.64
C ARG A 139 9.11 -6.09 -22.05
N PHE A 140 9.95 -7.12 -22.03
CA PHE A 140 11.34 -7.03 -21.56
C PHE A 140 12.34 -6.81 -22.70
N ASP A 141 12.08 -7.42 -23.85
CA ASP A 141 12.85 -7.30 -25.09
C ASP A 141 11.98 -7.75 -26.29
N ASP A 142 12.60 -8.07 -27.43
CA ASP A 142 11.88 -8.57 -28.61
C ASP A 142 11.43 -10.03 -28.49
N ARG A 143 11.92 -10.76 -27.48
CA ARG A 143 11.63 -12.18 -27.26
C ARG A 143 10.49 -12.38 -26.26
N VAL A 144 10.32 -11.46 -25.31
CA VAL A 144 9.32 -11.54 -24.24
C VAL A 144 8.35 -10.37 -24.36
N LEU A 145 7.16 -10.68 -24.89
CA LEU A 145 5.99 -9.79 -24.96
C LEU A 145 4.75 -10.58 -24.53
N ASP A 146 4.37 -10.42 -23.27
CA ASP A 146 3.34 -11.22 -22.64
C ASP A 146 2.10 -10.42 -22.28
N THR A 147 0.96 -11.12 -22.29
CA THR A 147 -0.31 -10.61 -21.82
C THR A 147 -0.76 -11.45 -20.63
N TYR A 148 -1.18 -10.76 -19.58
CA TYR A 148 -1.72 -11.37 -18.38
C TYR A 148 -3.13 -10.87 -18.13
N ALA A 149 -4.05 -11.77 -17.84
CA ALA A 149 -5.27 -11.39 -17.17
C ALA A 149 -4.98 -11.18 -15.68
N ALA A 150 -5.60 -10.15 -15.11
CA ALA A 150 -5.21 -9.62 -13.81
C ALA A 150 -6.41 -9.44 -12.87
N ARG A 151 -6.17 -9.63 -11.58
CA ARG A 151 -7.14 -9.34 -10.52
C ARG A 151 -6.47 -8.74 -9.31
N THR A 152 -7.00 -7.60 -8.85
CA THR A 152 -6.61 -7.03 -7.56
C THR A 152 -7.22 -7.84 -6.41
N LEU A 153 -6.40 -8.17 -5.41
CA LEU A 153 -6.77 -8.97 -4.25
C LEU A 153 -6.83 -8.11 -2.99
N ASP A 154 -8.03 -7.99 -2.42
CA ASP A 154 -8.20 -7.46 -1.07
C ASP A 154 -7.61 -8.42 -0.02
N VAL A 155 -7.65 -8.02 1.26
CA VAL A 155 -7.08 -8.82 2.36
C VAL A 155 -7.77 -10.17 2.50
N THR A 156 -9.07 -10.24 2.23
CA THR A 156 -9.86 -11.48 2.32
C THR A 156 -9.45 -12.43 1.21
N ALA A 157 -9.42 -11.96 -0.03
CA ALA A 157 -8.98 -12.71 -1.20
C ALA A 157 -7.53 -13.16 -1.08
N GLN A 158 -6.64 -12.33 -0.53
CA GLN A 158 -5.26 -12.73 -0.23
C GLN A 158 -5.20 -13.89 0.77
N LYS A 159 -6.01 -13.86 1.85
CA LYS A 159 -6.06 -14.96 2.81
C LYS A 159 -6.65 -16.23 2.21
N GLN A 160 -7.72 -16.10 1.42
CA GLN A 160 -8.33 -17.23 0.71
C GLN A 160 -7.34 -17.87 -0.26
N HIS A 161 -6.58 -17.07 -1.00
CA HIS A 161 -5.68 -17.58 -2.03
C HIS A 161 -4.31 -18.03 -1.47
N PHE A 162 -3.72 -17.30 -0.52
CA PHE A 162 -2.35 -17.56 -0.04
C PHE A 162 -2.28 -18.11 1.40
N GLY A 163 -3.42 -18.23 2.08
CA GLY A 163 -3.51 -18.61 3.51
C GLY A 163 -3.19 -17.47 4.47
N ARG A 164 -2.75 -16.34 3.94
CA ARG A 164 -2.33 -15.17 4.70
C ARG A 164 -2.34 -13.92 3.84
N ARG A 165 -2.39 -12.77 4.50
CA ARG A 165 -2.06 -11.49 3.85
C ARG A 165 -0.57 -11.51 3.46
N ILE A 166 -0.29 -11.21 2.20
CA ILE A 166 1.07 -11.09 1.68
C ILE A 166 1.56 -9.65 1.59
N ALA A 167 0.63 -8.69 1.42
CA ALA A 167 0.95 -7.28 1.49
C ALA A 167 1.58 -6.91 2.85
N PRO A 168 2.69 -6.15 2.88
CA PRO A 168 3.26 -5.58 4.10
C PRO A 168 2.21 -4.84 4.93
N ARG A 169 2.37 -4.89 6.26
CA ARG A 169 1.53 -4.11 7.18
C ARG A 169 1.99 -2.65 7.18
N SER A 170 1.07 -1.73 6.95
CA SER A 170 1.34 -0.31 7.11
C SER A 170 1.34 0.07 8.60
N TRP A 171 2.51 0.25 9.20
CA TRP A 171 2.62 0.74 10.58
C TRP A 171 2.28 2.22 10.73
N ARG A 172 2.19 2.99 9.64
CA ARG A 172 1.81 4.40 9.67
C ARG A 172 0.47 4.64 10.37
N GLY A 173 -0.52 3.75 10.15
CA GLY A 173 -1.84 3.86 10.79
C GLY A 173 -1.82 3.57 12.31
N LEU A 174 -0.93 2.65 12.73
CA LEU A 174 -0.70 2.38 14.15
C LEU A 174 0.00 3.58 14.81
N LEU A 175 1.00 4.15 14.15
CA LEU A 175 1.74 5.30 14.64
C LEU A 175 0.86 6.56 14.71
N THR A 176 -0.02 6.80 13.73
CA THR A 176 -0.99 7.90 13.80
C THR A 176 -2.01 7.67 14.91
N ALA A 177 -2.53 6.46 15.07
CA ALA A 177 -3.45 6.15 16.17
C ALA A 177 -2.79 6.33 17.55
N LEU A 178 -1.53 5.89 17.70
CA LEU A 178 -0.75 6.12 18.91
C LEU A 178 -0.47 7.60 19.16
N ALA A 179 -0.15 8.38 18.12
CA ALA A 179 0.05 9.82 18.23
C ALA A 179 -1.24 10.55 18.64
N VAL A 180 -2.39 10.18 18.06
CA VAL A 180 -3.70 10.71 18.46
C VAL A 180 -4.03 10.32 19.90
N LEU A 181 -3.81 9.06 20.28
CA LEU A 181 -4.03 8.60 21.65
C LEU A 181 -3.14 9.35 22.65
N ALA A 182 -1.86 9.53 22.33
CA ALA A 182 -0.94 10.31 23.15
C ALA A 182 -1.39 11.78 23.26
N PHE A 183 -1.84 12.40 22.17
CA PHE A 183 -2.38 13.76 22.18
C PHE A 183 -3.64 13.87 23.05
N VAL A 184 -4.56 12.90 22.97
CA VAL A 184 -5.77 12.84 23.81
C VAL A 184 -5.39 12.66 25.29
N LEU A 185 -4.48 11.74 25.60
CA LEU A 185 -4.01 11.51 26.97
C LEU A 185 -3.34 12.76 27.57
N ILE A 186 -2.49 13.45 26.79
CA ILE A 186 -1.88 14.72 27.20
C ILE A 186 -2.97 15.76 27.47
N SER A 187 -3.94 15.90 26.56
CA SER A 187 -5.06 16.85 26.68
C SER A 187 -5.91 16.59 27.93
N VAL A 188 -6.18 15.32 28.25
CA VAL A 188 -6.93 14.91 29.45
C VAL A 188 -6.13 15.19 30.73
N VAL A 189 -4.82 15.00 30.73
CA VAL A 189 -3.96 15.32 31.89
C VAL A 189 -3.87 16.83 32.13
N THR A 190 -3.83 17.65 31.07
CA THR A 190 -3.83 19.12 31.20
C THR A 190 -5.17 19.72 31.62
N CYS A 191 -6.29 19.08 31.28
CA CYS A 191 -7.62 19.55 31.67
C CYS A 191 -8.16 18.89 32.95
N GLY A 192 -7.57 17.77 33.39
CA GLY A 192 -7.98 17.00 34.58
C GLY A 192 -7.12 17.22 35.83
N GLY A 193 -6.24 18.24 35.84
CA GLY A 193 -5.52 18.64 37.05
C GLY A 193 -6.51 18.92 38.19
N PRO A 194 -6.24 18.49 39.44
CA PRO A 194 -7.18 18.64 40.53
C PRO A 194 -7.46 20.12 40.69
N GLY A 195 -8.71 20.52 40.41
CA GLY A 195 -9.21 21.81 40.84
C GLY A 195 -8.90 21.89 42.33
N ARG A 196 -8.07 22.87 42.72
CA ARG A 196 -7.90 23.24 44.11
C ARG A 196 -9.27 23.63 44.63
N ALA A 197 -9.99 22.66 45.19
CA ALA A 197 -11.14 22.90 46.03
C ALA A 197 -10.61 23.60 47.28
N THR A 198 -10.54 24.93 47.22
CA THR A 198 -10.52 25.73 48.44
C THR A 198 -11.88 25.55 49.08
N ASP A 199 -11.97 24.61 50.03
CA ASP A 199 -13.08 24.48 50.96
C ASP A 199 -13.19 25.77 51.80
N CYS A 200 -13.86 26.77 51.24
CA CYS A 200 -14.36 27.90 51.99
C CYS A 200 -15.72 27.48 52.55
N THR A 201 -15.75 27.01 53.79
CA THR A 201 -17.02 26.93 54.53
C THR A 201 -17.45 28.36 54.87
N PRO A 202 -18.56 28.87 54.31
CA PRO A 202 -19.02 30.21 54.66
C PRO A 202 -19.55 30.18 56.09
N ARG A 203 -19.02 31.03 56.96
CA ARG A 203 -19.77 31.42 58.17
C ARG A 203 -20.89 32.37 57.71
N ALA A 204 -22.07 32.18 58.29
CA ALA A 204 -23.27 32.89 57.90
C ALA A 204 -23.04 34.41 57.80
N GLY A 205 -23.29 34.97 56.61
CA GLY A 205 -23.38 36.42 56.39
C GLY A 205 -22.26 37.11 55.60
N GLN A 206 -21.42 36.42 54.81
CA GLN A 206 -20.43 37.09 53.95
C GLN A 206 -20.50 36.63 52.47
N THR A 207 -20.31 37.58 51.54
CA THR A 207 -20.19 37.36 50.09
C THR A 207 -18.73 37.12 49.69
N VAL A 208 -18.53 36.44 48.55
CA VAL A 208 -17.33 35.68 48.18
C VAL A 208 -16.08 36.52 47.81
N ASP A 209 -16.19 37.85 47.77
CA ASP A 209 -15.13 38.71 47.20
C ASP A 209 -14.02 39.15 48.18
N ASP A 210 -14.02 38.71 49.44
CA ASP A 210 -13.10 39.23 50.48
C ASP A 210 -12.14 38.19 51.08
N CYS A 211 -11.56 37.34 50.24
CA CYS A 211 -10.47 36.45 50.65
C CYS A 211 -9.12 37.21 50.68
N ARG A 212 -8.84 37.93 51.78
CA ARG A 212 -7.49 38.42 52.07
C ARG A 212 -6.61 37.30 52.63
N THR A 213 -5.48 37.06 51.97
CA THR A 213 -4.43 36.13 52.44
C THR A 213 -3.75 36.69 53.69
N GLY A 214 -4.08 36.15 54.86
CA GLY A 214 -3.43 36.50 56.12
C GLY A 214 -2.10 35.77 56.29
N TYR A 215 -1.00 36.45 56.03
CA TYR A 215 0.27 36.21 56.74
C TYR A 215 0.77 37.56 57.27
N GLY A 216 0.50 37.80 58.55
CA GLY A 216 1.03 38.94 59.30
C GLY A 216 2.45 38.66 59.77
N GLY A 217 3.34 39.62 59.57
CA GLY A 217 4.72 39.58 60.08
C GLY A 217 5.20 40.99 60.44
N GLY A 218 4.90 41.40 61.67
CA GLY A 218 5.73 42.21 62.58
C GLY A 218 6.53 43.42 62.09
N GLY A 219 5.98 44.61 62.29
CA GLY A 219 6.53 45.63 63.21
C GLY A 219 7.93 46.23 62.96
N GLY A 220 7.97 47.32 62.17
CA GLY A 220 9.05 48.32 62.22
C GLY A 220 8.75 49.38 63.29
N GLY A 221 9.72 49.67 64.15
CA GLY A 221 9.63 50.65 65.24
C GLY A 221 9.83 52.10 64.80
N ILE A 222 9.37 53.03 65.65
CA ILE A 222 9.78 54.45 65.65
C ILE A 222 9.93 54.90 67.11
N GLY A 223 11.08 55.50 67.44
CA GLY A 223 11.09 56.68 68.32
C GLY A 223 12.22 56.81 69.34
N LYS A 224 13.15 57.73 69.00
CA LYS A 224 14.16 58.47 69.82
C LYS A 224 15.50 57.81 70.08
#